data_AF-A0A2W7R4W7-F1
#
_entry.id   AF-A0A2W7R4W7-F1
#
_cell.length_a   1.000
_cell.length_b   1.000
_cell.length_c   1.000
_cell.angle_alpha   90.00
_cell.angle_beta   90.00
_cell.angle_gamma   90.00
#
_symmetry.space_group_name_H-M   'P 1'
#
loop_
_entity.id
_entity.type
_entity.pdbx_description
1 polymer ?
#
loop_
_entity_poly.entity_id
_entity_poly.type
_entity_poly.pdbx_seq_one_letter_code
_entity_poly.pdbx_strand_id
1 'polypeptide(L)'
;MSSRNLSILIFSLALCLISCNSKGSFERNTLIVPQIGCTTCVKIGKELAAKNPNNPCLDIVFTKIQSYKSLKIEMGYDFFDLANVYVDSIESFSDIVSSFPVLILNDSILEINAYYLSKTDSLTEVLQQCDH
;
A
#
# COMPACT_ATOMS: atom_id res chain seq x y z
N MET A 1 29.29 -55.48 25.34
CA MET A 1 29.88 -54.42 24.48
C MET A 1 28.73 -53.50 24.09
N SER A 2 28.39 -52.45 24.85
CA SER A 2 29.16 -51.26 25.23
C SER A 2 29.62 -50.40 24.04
N SER A 3 28.93 -49.25 23.94
CA SER A 3 29.38 -47.93 23.48
C SER A 3 29.67 -47.70 21.99
N ARG A 4 28.87 -46.80 21.41
CA ARG A 4 29.28 -45.53 20.78
C ARG A 4 28.01 -44.74 20.41
N ASN A 5 27.57 -43.83 21.28
CA ASN A 5 27.90 -42.40 21.26
C ASN A 5 27.34 -41.64 20.05
N LEU A 6 26.32 -40.84 20.36
CA LEU A 6 26.36 -39.39 20.17
C LEU A 6 26.67 -38.92 18.75
N SER A 7 25.63 -38.84 17.93
CA SER A 7 25.55 -37.89 16.82
C SER A 7 24.19 -37.20 16.96
N ILE A 8 24.12 -36.23 17.87
CA ILE A 8 24.20 -34.81 17.51
C ILE A 8 22.82 -34.36 17.02
N LEU A 9 22.05 -33.89 18.01
CA LEU A 9 20.96 -32.92 17.93
C LEU A 9 21.44 -31.66 17.18
N ILE A 10 21.63 -31.74 15.85
CA ILE A 10 21.87 -30.59 14.98
C ILE A 10 21.26 -30.89 13.60
N PHE A 11 19.94 -31.08 13.57
CA PHE A 11 19.14 -30.54 12.47
C PHE A 11 18.40 -29.35 13.09
N SER A 12 19.13 -28.31 13.52
CA SER A 12 19.30 -27.09 12.72
C SER A 12 17.94 -26.72 12.14
N LEU A 13 17.08 -25.98 12.84
CA LEU A 13 17.29 -24.56 13.14
C LEU A 13 17.88 -23.76 11.94
N ALA A 14 17.64 -24.25 10.73
CA ALA A 14 18.08 -23.68 9.46
C ALA A 14 16.92 -23.57 8.46
N LEU A 15 15.73 -23.19 8.96
CA LEU A 15 14.72 -22.49 8.16
C LEU A 15 14.40 -21.11 8.75
N CYS A 16 15.39 -20.50 9.44
CA CYS A 16 15.31 -19.12 9.91
C CYS A 16 16.35 -18.21 9.23
N LEU A 17 16.89 -18.62 8.07
CA LEU A 17 17.95 -17.90 7.37
C LEU A 17 17.80 -18.00 5.84
N ILE A 18 16.62 -17.68 5.31
CA ILE A 18 16.54 -17.12 3.95
C ILE A 18 15.59 -15.92 4.00
N SER A 19 16.19 -14.74 3.90
CA SER A 19 15.56 -13.43 3.67
C SER A 19 14.70 -12.83 4.77
N CYS A 20 15.31 -12.58 5.92
CA CYS A 20 15.07 -11.32 6.62
C CYS A 20 15.96 -10.25 5.98
N ASN A 21 15.64 -9.83 4.75
CA ASN A 21 16.29 -8.72 4.08
C ASN A 21 15.39 -8.14 2.99
N SER A 22 14.33 -7.47 3.41
CA SER A 22 13.90 -6.28 2.71
C SER A 22 13.58 -5.25 3.78
N LYS A 23 14.36 -4.17 3.82
CA LYS A 23 13.75 -2.87 4.15
C LYS A 23 12.51 -2.82 3.26
N GLY A 24 11.32 -2.68 3.84
CA GLY A 24 10.05 -2.78 3.12
C GLY A 24 10.09 -1.91 1.88
N SER A 25 10.47 -2.52 0.76
CA SER A 25 10.50 -1.90 -0.55
C SER A 25 9.07 -2.08 -1.00
N PHE A 26 8.37 -0.97 -1.14
CA PHE A 26 7.12 -0.99 -1.86
C PHE A 26 7.49 -1.36 -3.30
N GLU A 27 7.35 -2.65 -3.64
CA GLU A 27 7.62 -3.16 -4.99
C GLU A 27 6.70 -2.52 -6.04
N ARG A 28 5.66 -1.81 -5.59
CA ARG A 28 4.69 -1.08 -6.38
C ARG A 28 4.51 0.33 -5.84
N ASN A 29 4.28 1.29 -6.74
CA ASN A 29 3.92 2.64 -6.33
C ASN A 29 2.63 2.59 -5.51
N THR A 30 2.60 3.29 -4.38
CA THR A 30 1.46 3.23 -3.46
C THR A 30 0.93 4.62 -3.17
N LEU A 31 -0.32 4.87 -3.54
CA LEU A 31 -1.05 6.07 -3.15
C LEU A 31 -1.84 5.80 -1.87
N ILE A 32 -1.43 6.43 -0.78
CA ILE A 32 -2.12 6.37 0.50
C ILE A 32 -3.07 7.57 0.62
N VAL A 33 -4.34 7.29 0.89
CA VAL A 33 -5.44 8.24 0.86
C VAL A 33 -6.12 8.30 2.23
N PRO A 34 -5.96 9.37 3.03
CA PRO A 34 -6.66 9.51 4.29
C PRO A 34 -8.15 9.83 4.06
N GLN A 35 -9.05 9.17 4.79
CA GLN A 35 -10.45 9.55 4.85
C GLN A 35 -10.67 10.70 5.84
N ILE A 36 -10.24 10.53 7.09
CA ILE A 36 -10.34 11.59 8.11
C ILE A 36 -9.31 12.69 7.81
N GLY A 37 -9.73 13.95 7.91
CA GLY A 37 -8.87 15.11 7.66
C GLY A 37 -8.83 15.54 6.19
N CYS A 38 -9.39 14.76 5.27
CA CYS A 38 -9.44 15.12 3.85
C CYS A 38 -10.68 14.63 3.10
N THR A 39 -11.75 15.42 3.14
CA THR A 39 -13.03 15.09 2.49
C THR A 39 -12.93 14.94 0.97
N THR A 40 -11.98 15.61 0.32
CA THR A 40 -11.80 15.51 -1.14
C THR A 40 -10.89 14.35 -1.56
N CYS A 41 -10.09 13.81 -0.65
CA CYS A 41 -9.10 12.79 -0.95
C CYS A 41 -9.72 11.46 -1.38
N VAL A 42 -10.78 11.03 -0.68
CA VAL A 42 -11.46 9.77 -1.02
C VAL A 42 -12.04 9.83 -2.43
N LYS A 43 -12.67 10.95 -2.79
CA LYS A 43 -13.18 11.18 -4.15
C LYS A 43 -12.08 11.08 -5.20
N ILE A 44 -10.91 11.67 -4.95
CA ILE A 44 -9.78 11.61 -5.88
C ILE A 44 -9.23 10.18 -5.99
N GLY A 45 -9.06 9.50 -4.85
CA GLY A 45 -8.64 8.09 -4.83
C GLY A 45 -9.59 7.20 -5.62
N LYS A 46 -10.91 7.43 -5.50
CA LYS A 46 -11.95 6.78 -6.30
C LYS A 46 -11.79 7.05 -7.80
N GLU A 47 -11.65 8.31 -8.19
CA GLU A 47 -11.48 8.69 -9.60
C GLU A 47 -10.23 8.06 -10.21
N LEU A 48 -9.14 7.95 -9.43
CA LEU A 48 -7.91 7.28 -9.87
C LEU A 48 -8.07 5.76 -9.99
N ALA A 49 -8.73 5.13 -9.03
CA ALA A 49 -9.06 3.70 -9.10
C ALA A 49 -9.95 3.40 -10.33
N ALA A 50 -10.91 4.28 -10.62
CA ALA A 50 -11.80 4.14 -11.79
C ALA A 50 -11.05 4.31 -13.12
N LYS A 51 -10.05 5.20 -13.17
CA LYS A 51 -9.21 5.42 -14.36
C LYS A 51 -8.17 4.30 -14.57
N ASN A 52 -7.73 3.65 -13.48
CA ASN A 52 -6.66 2.65 -13.48
C ASN A 52 -7.09 1.36 -12.73
N PRO A 53 -8.17 0.69 -13.17
CA PRO A 53 -8.67 -0.48 -12.47
C PRO A 53 -7.68 -1.64 -12.60
N ASN A 54 -7.37 -2.31 -11.49
CA ASN A 54 -6.46 -3.46 -11.42
C ASN A 54 -5.06 -3.18 -11.96
N ASN A 55 -4.61 -1.92 -11.91
CA ASN A 55 -3.29 -1.56 -12.41
C ASN A 55 -2.20 -2.17 -11.49
N PRO A 56 -1.31 -3.04 -12.01
CA PRO A 56 -0.29 -3.69 -11.20
C PRO A 56 0.83 -2.76 -10.73
N CYS A 57 0.85 -1.50 -11.19
CA CYS A 57 1.86 -0.52 -10.89
C CYS A 57 1.47 0.49 -9.82
N LEU A 58 0.19 0.53 -9.46
CA LEU A 58 -0.34 1.50 -8.50
C LEU A 58 -1.32 0.82 -7.56
N ASP A 59 -0.89 0.66 -6.32
CA ASP A 59 -1.78 0.34 -5.21
C ASP A 59 -2.40 1.62 -4.66
N ILE A 60 -3.70 1.59 -4.38
CA ILE A 60 -4.45 2.68 -3.76
C ILE A 60 -4.92 2.19 -2.40
N VAL A 61 -4.38 2.78 -1.34
CA VAL A 61 -4.65 2.37 0.04
C VAL A 61 -5.41 3.47 0.75
N PHE A 62 -6.62 3.17 1.20
CA PHE A 62 -7.39 4.07 2.05
C PHE A 62 -6.99 3.86 3.52
N THR A 63 -6.66 4.93 4.24
CA THR A 63 -6.27 4.91 5.66
C THR A 63 -7.04 5.97 6.47
N LYS A 64 -6.82 6.02 7.78
CA LYS A 64 -7.54 6.89 8.73
C LYS A 64 -9.04 6.84 8.50
N ILE A 65 -9.56 5.62 8.45
CA ILE A 65 -10.93 5.32 8.03
C ILE A 65 -11.87 5.64 9.20
N GLN A 66 -12.85 6.51 9.00
CA GLN A 66 -13.85 6.78 10.04
C GLN A 66 -14.69 5.54 10.34
N SER A 67 -15.14 4.86 9.28
CA SER A 67 -15.69 3.51 9.37
C SER A 67 -15.65 2.87 7.99
N TYR A 68 -15.42 1.56 7.96
CA TYR A 68 -15.44 0.80 6.71
C TYR A 68 -16.77 0.94 5.95
N LYS A 69 -17.89 1.04 6.70
CA LYS A 69 -19.22 1.28 6.13
C LYS A 69 -19.33 2.64 5.44
N SER A 70 -18.84 3.71 6.07
CA SER A 70 -18.86 5.04 5.47
C SER A 70 -17.99 5.11 4.22
N LEU A 71 -16.78 4.54 4.27
CA LEU A 71 -15.91 4.46 3.10
C LEU A 71 -16.59 3.71 1.95
N LYS A 72 -17.26 2.58 2.24
CA LYS A 72 -18.01 1.81 1.22
C LYS A 72 -19.09 2.61 0.52
N ILE A 73 -19.83 3.43 1.27
CA ILE A 73 -20.89 4.29 0.70
C ILE A 73 -20.28 5.34 -0.22
N GLU A 74 -19.16 5.94 0.18
CA GLU A 74 -18.49 7.00 -0.57
C GLU A 74 -17.81 6.48 -1.84
N MET A 75 -17.12 5.35 -1.72
CA MET A 75 -16.39 4.70 -2.81
C MET A 75 -17.33 4.01 -3.80
N GLY A 76 -18.38 3.34 -3.33
CA GLY A 76 -19.11 2.34 -4.12
C GLY A 76 -18.57 0.93 -3.84
N TYR A 77 -19.46 -0.06 -3.86
CA TYR A 77 -19.14 -1.44 -3.43
C TYR A 77 -18.19 -2.16 -4.39
N ASP A 78 -18.30 -1.86 -5.67
CA ASP A 78 -17.52 -2.38 -6.80
C ASP A 78 -16.03 -2.05 -6.72
N PHE A 79 -15.66 -0.96 -6.07
CA PHE A 79 -14.25 -0.55 -5.94
C PHE A 79 -13.43 -1.45 -5.02
N PHE A 80 -14.08 -2.18 -4.11
CA PHE A 80 -13.40 -3.09 -3.18
C PHE A 80 -13.04 -4.43 -3.81
N ASP A 81 -13.57 -4.71 -5.00
CA ASP A 81 -13.24 -5.91 -5.77
C ASP A 81 -12.03 -5.67 -6.69
N LEU A 82 -11.53 -4.43 -6.78
CA LEU A 82 -10.34 -4.11 -7.56
C LEU A 82 -9.08 -4.61 -6.85
N ALA A 83 -8.23 -5.34 -7.58
CA ALA A 83 -7.01 -5.96 -7.07
C ALA A 83 -5.95 -4.96 -6.61
N ASN A 84 -6.10 -3.68 -6.95
CA ASN A 84 -5.17 -2.61 -6.58
C ASN A 84 -5.78 -1.60 -5.59
N VAL A 85 -6.92 -1.92 -4.97
CA VAL A 85 -7.57 -1.07 -3.96
C VAL A 85 -7.56 -1.80 -2.62
N TYR A 86 -7.07 -1.12 -1.59
CA TYR A 86 -6.90 -1.68 -0.26
C TYR A 86 -7.43 -0.74 0.83
N VAL A 87 -7.77 -1.32 1.96
CA VAL A 87 -8.14 -0.58 3.17
C VAL A 87 -7.17 -0.93 4.29
N ASP A 88 -6.47 0.08 4.78
CA ASP A 88 -5.64 0.01 5.97
C ASP A 88 -6.52 0.01 7.22
N SER A 89 -6.91 -1.19 7.66
CA SER A 89 -7.81 -1.40 8.80
C SER A 89 -7.13 -1.36 10.16
N ILE A 90 -5.79 -1.45 10.20
CA ILE A 90 -4.98 -1.44 11.43
C ILE A 90 -4.19 -0.14 11.61
N GLU A 91 -4.46 0.86 10.76
CA GLU A 91 -3.82 2.18 10.77
C GLU A 91 -2.28 2.10 10.64
N SER A 92 -1.78 1.18 9.81
CA SER A 92 -0.35 1.00 9.52
C SER A 92 0.34 2.27 9.04
N PHE A 93 -0.44 3.21 8.49
CA PHE A 93 0.03 4.47 7.91
C PHE A 93 -0.30 5.71 8.75
N SER A 94 -0.77 5.55 10.00
CA SER A 94 -1.18 6.66 10.88
C SER A 94 -0.10 7.74 11.05
N ASP A 95 1.16 7.31 11.10
CA ASP A 95 2.29 8.16 11.48
C ASP A 95 2.89 8.93 10.29
N ILE A 96 2.70 8.42 9.07
CA ILE A 96 3.25 9.02 7.85
C ILE A 96 2.23 9.81 7.05
N VAL A 97 0.94 9.55 7.25
CA VAL A 97 -0.14 10.26 6.55
C VAL A 97 -0.70 11.33 7.47
N SER A 98 -0.72 12.58 7.02
CA SER A 98 -1.31 13.70 7.78
C SER A 98 -2.82 13.83 7.47
N SER A 99 -3.23 14.98 6.93
CA SER A 99 -4.51 15.30 6.30
C SER A 99 -4.40 15.38 4.77
N PHE A 100 -3.27 14.97 4.18
CA PHE A 100 -3.07 14.94 2.73
C PHE A 100 -2.71 13.53 2.26
N PRO A 101 -3.01 13.18 0.99
CA PRO A 101 -2.57 11.92 0.41
C PRO A 101 -1.05 11.88 0.27
N VAL A 102 -0.52 10.68 0.35
CA VAL A 102 0.91 10.42 0.24
C VAL A 102 1.14 9.43 -0.89
N LEU A 103 2.05 9.75 -1.78
CA LEU A 103 2.51 8.84 -2.82
C LEU A 103 3.89 8.30 -2.45
N ILE A 104 3.99 6.99 -2.37
CA ILE A 104 5.24 6.28 -2.15
C ILE A 104 5.70 5.72 -3.50
N LEU A 105 6.89 6.14 -3.93
CA LEU A 105 7.53 5.75 -5.18
C LEU A 105 8.89 5.14 -4.86
N ASN A 106 9.05 3.83 -5.02
CA ASN A 106 10.28 3.10 -4.70
C ASN A 106 10.79 3.48 -3.29
N ASP A 107 11.78 4.37 -3.21
CA ASP A 107 12.42 4.85 -1.97
C ASP A 107 12.04 6.30 -1.58
N SER A 108 11.09 6.92 -2.28
CA SER A 108 10.67 8.31 -2.07
C SER A 108 9.24 8.41 -1.57
N ILE A 109 9.03 9.29 -0.60
CA ILE A 109 7.70 9.62 -0.06
C ILE A 109 7.39 11.06 -0.45
N LEU A 110 6.27 11.25 -1.16
CA LEU A 110 5.80 12.54 -1.63
C LEU A 110 4.43 12.80 -1.02
N GLU A 111 4.32 13.82 -0.16
CA GLU A 111 3.01 14.32 0.27
C GLU A 111 2.44 15.19 -0.86
N ILE A 112 1.29 14.79 -1.40
CA ILE A 112 0.70 15.45 -2.56
C ILE A 112 -0.59 16.13 -2.13
N ASN A 113 -0.71 17.42 -2.39
CA ASN A 113 -1.98 18.10 -2.18
C ASN A 113 -3.05 17.49 -3.11
N ALA A 114 -4.21 17.17 -2.55
CA ALA A 114 -5.39 16.66 -3.26
C ALA A 114 -5.71 17.43 -4.56
N TYR A 115 -5.54 18.76 -4.56
CA TYR A 115 -5.73 19.58 -5.77
C TYR A 115 -4.79 19.17 -6.91
N TYR A 116 -3.53 18.86 -6.63
CA TYR A 116 -2.56 18.43 -7.63
C TYR A 116 -2.84 17.02 -8.13
N LEU A 117 -3.29 16.10 -7.27
CA LEU A 117 -3.75 14.76 -7.69
C LEU A 117 -4.95 14.81 -8.64
N SER A 118 -5.85 15.78 -8.43
CA SER A 118 -7.03 15.96 -9.29
C SER A 118 -6.70 16.47 -10.70
N LYS A 119 -5.53 17.10 -10.89
CA LYS A 119 -4.99 17.43 -12.21
C LYS A 119 -4.26 16.21 -12.75
N THR A 120 -5.06 15.23 -13.14
CA THR A 120 -4.67 13.84 -13.40
C THR A 120 -3.58 13.58 -14.43
N ASP A 121 -3.06 14.61 -15.11
CA ASP A 121 -1.95 14.47 -16.06
C ASP A 121 -0.62 14.15 -15.34
N SER A 122 -0.38 14.68 -14.14
CA SER A 122 0.87 14.46 -13.39
C SER A 122 1.03 13.05 -12.81
N LEU A 123 -0.05 12.28 -12.64
CA LEU A 123 0.03 10.87 -12.22
C LEU A 123 0.34 9.93 -13.40
N THR A 124 0.12 10.37 -14.63
CA THR A 124 0.47 9.60 -15.83
C THR A 124 1.99 9.40 -15.90
N GLU A 125 2.77 10.41 -15.51
CA GLU A 125 4.23 10.34 -15.43
C GLU A 125 4.71 9.35 -14.35
N VAL A 126 4.00 9.30 -13.21
CA VAL A 126 4.27 8.33 -12.13
C VAL A 126 3.99 6.89 -12.58
N LEU A 127 2.95 6.68 -13.39
CA LEU A 127 2.56 5.37 -13.91
C LEU A 127 3.48 4.88 -15.04
N GLN A 128 4.18 5.79 -15.74
CA GLN A 128 5.15 5.45 -16.79
C GLN A 128 6.46 4.86 -16.25
N GLN A 129 6.78 5.05 -14.96
CA GLN A 129 8.00 4.53 -14.34
C GLN A 129 7.99 3.03 -14.04
N CYS A 130 6.95 2.34 -14.49
CA CYS A 130 6.75 0.92 -14.26
C CYS A 130 7.31 0.02 -15.38
N ASP A 131 7.84 0.62 -16.46
CA ASP A 131 8.51 -0.10 -17.54
C ASP A 131 9.98 -0.38 -17.16
N HIS A 132 10.24 -1.53 -16.56
CA HIS A 132 11.57 -2.16 -16.55
C HIS A 132 11.47 -3.68 -16.68
#